data_AF-A0A0K8VCC0-F1
#
_entry.id   AF-A0A0K8VCC0-F1
#
_cell.length_a   1.000
_cell.length_b   1.000
_cell.length_c   1.000
_cell.angle_alpha   90.00
_cell.angle_beta   90.00
_cell.angle_gamma   90.00
#
_symmetry.space_group_name_H-M   'P 1'
#
loop_
_entity.id
_entity.type
_entity.pdbx_description
1 polymer ?
#
loop_
_entity_poly.entity_id
_entity_poly.type
_entity_poly.pdbx_seq_one_letter_code
_entity_poly.pdbx_strand_id
1 'polypeptide(L)'
;MPHNMYVCMRHANFSFLLMGCATVIECFSEGFETFLKLVCCNIENENCTTNDCEKCKKDVKDIVPLKHLSKMDANVKWQYWRKLGDRVVLTYTVAALSHLLHELQVQLPIFKQHFIVK
;
A
#
# COMPACT_ATOMS: atom_id res chain seq x y z
N MET A 1 5.32 -18.60 -21.39
CA MET A 1 5.08 -17.89 -20.12
C MET A 1 5.69 -16.51 -20.25
N PRO A 2 4.93 -15.39 -20.18
CA PRO A 2 5.56 -14.07 -20.25
C PRO A 2 6.22 -13.78 -18.89
N HIS A 3 7.53 -14.02 -18.84
CA HIS A 3 8.44 -13.92 -17.69
C HIS A 3 8.92 -12.49 -17.37
N ASN A 4 8.22 -11.45 -17.82
CA ASN A 4 8.74 -10.06 -17.79
C ASN A 4 7.76 -9.06 -17.14
N MET A 5 7.63 -9.14 -15.82
CA MET A 5 7.52 -7.93 -15.01
C MET A 5 8.37 -8.16 -13.77
N TYR A 6 9.57 -7.59 -13.75
CA TYR A 6 10.34 -7.41 -12.52
C TYR A 6 9.55 -6.42 -11.64
N VAL A 7 8.51 -6.92 -10.95
CA VAL A 7 7.83 -6.15 -9.91
C VAL A 7 8.90 -5.84 -8.89
N CYS A 8 9.34 -4.58 -8.82
CA CYS A 8 10.42 -4.22 -7.93
C CYS A 8 10.01 -4.54 -6.48
N MET A 9 11.00 -4.72 -5.60
CA MET A 9 10.73 -5.05 -4.19
C MET A 9 9.76 -4.07 -3.52
N ARG A 10 9.75 -2.79 -3.94
CA ARG A 10 8.80 -1.78 -3.43
C ARG A 10 7.36 -2.09 -3.85
N HIS A 11 7.12 -2.36 -5.14
CA HIS A 11 5.80 -2.74 -5.63
C HIS A 11 5.30 -4.03 -4.97
N ALA A 12 6.17 -5.03 -4.81
CA ALA A 12 5.82 -6.27 -4.14
C ALA A 12 5.46 -6.03 -2.66
N ASN A 13 6.29 -5.28 -1.92
CA ASN A 13 6.06 -5.00 -0.51
C ASN A 13 4.81 -4.15 -0.28
N PHE A 14 4.59 -3.13 -1.10
CA PHE A 14 3.38 -2.32 -1.03
C PHE A 14 2.12 -3.15 -1.31
N SER A 15 2.19 -4.05 -2.29
CA SER A 15 1.08 -4.97 -2.59
C SER A 15 0.82 -5.93 -1.43
N PHE A 16 1.87 -6.47 -0.80
CA PHE A 16 1.68 -7.34 0.36
C PHE A 16 1.12 -6.61 1.58
N LEU A 17 1.50 -5.34 1.77
CA LEU A 17 0.94 -4.50 2.82
C LEU A 17 -0.55 -4.25 2.58
N LEU A 18 -0.94 -3.92 1.33
CA LEU A 18 -2.34 -3.80 0.93
C LEU A 18 -3.10 -5.10 1.13
N MET A 19 -2.54 -6.25 0.74
CA MET A 19 -3.14 -7.55 0.98
C MET A 19 -3.34 -7.84 2.47
N GLY A 20 -2.38 -7.45 3.31
CA GLY A 20 -2.51 -7.51 4.76
C GLY A 20 -3.73 -6.73 5.23
N CYS A 21 -3.82 -5.46 4.87
CA CYS A 21 -4.99 -4.63 5.17
C CYS A 21 -6.30 -5.24 4.62
N ALA A 22 -6.27 -5.82 3.43
CA ALA A 22 -7.42 -6.41 2.74
C ALA A 22 -8.03 -7.61 3.48
N THR A 23 -7.26 -8.28 4.35
CA THR A 23 -7.79 -9.34 5.24
C THR A 23 -8.85 -8.80 6.23
N VAL A 24 -8.85 -7.49 6.48
CA VAL A 24 -9.78 -6.82 7.38
C VAL A 24 -10.66 -5.79 6.68
N ILE A 25 -10.09 -5.06 5.71
CA ILE A 25 -10.71 -3.96 4.96
C ILE A 25 -10.89 -4.38 3.50
N GLU A 26 -12.06 -4.92 3.18
CA GLU A 26 -12.36 -5.55 1.88
C GLU A 26 -12.08 -4.63 0.67
N CYS A 27 -12.28 -3.31 0.80
CA CYS A 27 -12.04 -2.38 -0.31
C CYS A 27 -10.58 -2.24 -0.74
N PHE A 28 -9.62 -2.80 0.03
CA PHE A 28 -8.20 -2.81 -0.35
C PHE A 28 -7.80 -4.06 -1.16
N SER A 29 -8.72 -5.01 -1.36
CA SER A 29 -8.44 -6.29 -2.02
C SER A 29 -8.23 -6.21 -3.54
N GLU A 30 -8.58 -5.08 -4.16
CA GLU A 30 -8.57 -4.91 -5.62
C GLU A 30 -7.18 -4.53 -6.19
N GLY A 31 -6.14 -4.53 -5.37
CA GLY A 31 -4.76 -4.23 -5.79
C GLY A 31 -4.40 -2.74 -5.74
N PHE A 32 -3.12 -2.45 -6.00
CA PHE A 32 -2.58 -1.10 -5.79
C PHE A 32 -3.12 -0.05 -6.77
N GLU A 33 -3.50 -0.41 -8.00
CA GLU A 33 -4.08 0.55 -8.95
C GLU A 33 -5.45 1.04 -8.51
N THR A 34 -6.35 0.13 -8.10
CA THR A 34 -7.65 0.50 -7.54
C THR A 34 -7.45 1.29 -6.26
N PHE A 35 -6.54 0.85 -5.39
CA PHE A 35 -6.21 1.59 -4.18
C PHE A 35 -5.75 3.03 -4.49
N LEU A 36 -4.86 3.21 -5.47
CA LEU A 36 -4.40 4.54 -5.87
C LEU A 36 -5.55 5.38 -6.44
N LYS A 37 -6.54 4.82 -7.13
CA LYS A 37 -7.74 5.52 -7.59
C LYS A 37 -8.67 5.95 -6.44
N LEU A 38 -8.62 5.27 -5.28
CA LEU A 38 -9.34 5.70 -4.08
C LEU A 38 -8.69 6.93 -3.43
N VAL A 39 -7.38 7.10 -3.61
CA VAL A 39 -6.59 8.13 -2.92
C VAL A 39 -6.27 9.33 -3.83
N CYS A 40 -6.00 9.08 -5.11
CA CYS A 40 -5.66 10.08 -6.12
C CYS A 40 -6.87 10.37 -7.02
N CYS A 41 -7.10 11.65 -7.33
CA CYS A 41 -8.14 12.04 -8.30
C CYS A 41 -7.83 11.53 -9.72
N ASN A 42 -6.56 11.50 -10.09
CA ASN A 42 -6.09 10.95 -11.35
C ASN A 42 -4.66 10.39 -11.16
N ILE A 43 -4.46 9.10 -11.38
CA ILE A 43 -3.17 8.42 -11.20
C ILE A 43 -2.17 8.71 -12.34
N GLU A 44 -2.63 9.25 -13.46
CA GLU A 44 -1.81 9.67 -14.60
C GLU A 44 -1.37 11.14 -14.50
N ASN A 45 -1.93 11.89 -13.55
CA ASN A 45 -1.59 13.29 -13.32
C ASN A 45 -0.42 13.40 -12.32
N GLU A 46 0.69 14.00 -12.76
CA GLU A 46 1.87 14.23 -11.92
C GLU A 46 1.54 14.95 -10.62
N ASN A 47 0.71 16.00 -10.64
CA ASN A 47 0.33 16.73 -9.42
C ASN A 47 -0.37 15.84 -8.37
N CYS A 48 -1.11 14.81 -8.82
CA CYS A 48 -1.81 13.88 -7.91
C CYS A 48 -0.86 12.84 -7.31
N THR A 49 0.25 12.54 -7.98
CA THR A 49 1.21 11.51 -7.59
C THR A 49 2.44 12.08 -6.88
N THR A 50 2.71 13.38 -7.04
CA THR A 50 3.68 14.14 -6.21
C THR A 50 3.08 14.64 -4.90
N ASN A 51 1.77 14.41 -4.65
CA ASN A 51 0.98 14.91 -3.52
C ASN A 51 0.74 16.43 -3.48
N ASP A 52 0.89 17.11 -4.61
CA ASP A 52 0.61 18.55 -4.72
C ASP A 52 -0.88 18.85 -4.99
N CYS A 53 -1.69 17.83 -5.25
CA CYS A 53 -3.12 17.98 -5.48
C CYS A 53 -3.90 18.11 -4.15
N GLU A 54 -4.56 19.26 -3.95
CA GLU A 54 -5.40 19.52 -2.78
C GLU A 54 -6.68 18.66 -2.70
N LYS A 55 -7.15 18.15 -3.85
CA LYS A 55 -8.37 17.33 -3.95
C LYS A 55 -8.13 15.86 -3.65
N CYS A 56 -6.88 15.40 -3.73
CA CYS A 56 -6.54 14.02 -3.41
C CYS A 56 -6.72 13.76 -1.92
N LYS A 57 -7.10 12.52 -1.58
CA LYS A 57 -7.09 12.09 -0.18
C LYS A 57 -5.64 12.10 0.32
N LYS A 58 -5.42 12.83 1.40
CA LYS A 58 -4.10 12.99 2.00
C LYS A 58 -3.83 11.93 3.06
N ASP A 59 -4.89 11.40 3.67
CA ASP A 59 -4.80 10.35 4.68
C ASP A 59 -5.49 9.08 4.20
N VAL A 60 -4.81 7.94 4.31
CA VAL A 60 -5.35 6.60 4.08
C VAL A 60 -6.57 6.36 4.97
N LYS A 61 -6.63 6.97 6.16
CA LYS A 61 -7.81 6.87 7.04
C LYS A 61 -9.07 7.42 6.39
N ASP A 62 -8.97 8.36 5.44
CA ASP A 62 -10.13 8.93 4.75
C ASP A 62 -10.88 7.91 3.88
N ILE A 63 -10.21 6.81 3.52
CA ILE A 63 -10.79 5.73 2.70
C ILE A 63 -11.09 4.46 3.52
N VAL A 64 -10.80 4.46 4.83
CA VAL A 64 -11.14 3.35 5.73
C VAL A 64 -12.59 3.49 6.18
N PRO A 65 -13.49 2.54 5.85
CA PRO A 65 -14.87 2.62 6.29
C PRO A 65 -14.99 2.53 7.82
N LEU A 66 -15.88 3.34 8.40
CA LEU A 66 -16.08 3.44 9.86
C LEU A 66 -16.33 2.07 10.53
N LYS A 67 -16.96 1.12 9.82
CA LYS A 67 -17.21 -0.25 10.31
C LYS A 67 -15.94 -1.02 10.71
N HIS A 68 -14.76 -0.58 10.25
CA HIS A 68 -13.48 -1.21 10.57
C HIS A 68 -12.72 -0.53 11.71
N LEU A 69 -13.20 0.59 12.27
CA LEU A 69 -12.54 1.27 13.39
C LEU A 69 -12.42 0.38 14.63
N SER A 70 -13.41 -0.49 14.89
CA SER A 70 -13.37 -1.46 15.99
C SER A 70 -12.35 -2.58 15.80
N LYS A 71 -11.75 -2.70 14.60
CA LYS A 71 -10.76 -3.73 14.25
C LYS A 71 -9.33 -3.18 14.19
N MET A 72 -9.10 -1.95 14.64
CA MET A 72 -7.78 -1.31 14.58
C MET A 72 -6.71 -2.05 15.36
N ASP A 73 -7.08 -2.71 16.45
CA ASP A 73 -6.17 -3.51 17.28
C ASP A 73 -6.09 -4.98 16.84
N ALA A 74 -6.81 -5.37 15.78
CA ALA A 74 -6.74 -6.72 15.26
C ALA A 74 -5.35 -6.99 14.69
N ASN A 75 -4.71 -8.05 15.16
CA ASN A 75 -3.42 -8.49 14.64
C ASN A 75 -3.57 -9.07 13.24
N VAL A 76 -2.86 -8.47 12.29
CA VAL A 76 -2.80 -8.89 10.90
C VAL A 76 -1.41 -9.45 10.62
N LYS A 77 -1.38 -10.63 10.02
CA LYS A 77 -0.14 -11.24 9.51
C LYS A 77 0.01 -10.88 8.04
N TRP A 78 1.16 -10.34 7.65
CA TRP A 78 1.50 -10.12 6.25
C TRP A 78 2.97 -10.44 5.96
N GLN A 79 3.28 -10.55 4.67
CA GLN A 79 4.61 -10.88 4.19
C GLN A 79 5.30 -9.66 3.58
N TYR A 80 6.63 -9.67 3.56
CA TYR A 80 7.42 -8.63 2.91
C TYR A 80 8.81 -9.16 2.54
N TRP A 81 9.34 -8.70 1.43
CA TRP A 81 10.72 -8.91 1.05
C TRP A 81 11.64 -7.99 1.85
N ARG A 82 12.72 -8.55 2.37
CA ARG A 82 13.79 -7.81 3.07
C ARG A 82 15.15 -8.22 2.52
N LYS A 83 16.07 -7.24 2.46
CA LYS A 83 17.48 -7.50 2.16
C LYS A 83 18.23 -7.85 3.46
N LEU A 84 18.90 -9.00 3.50
CA LEU A 84 19.77 -9.47 4.58
C LEU A 84 21.17 -9.73 3.99
N GLY A 85 22.10 -8.81 4.23
CA GLY A 85 23.38 -8.79 3.53
C GLY A 85 23.15 -8.67 2.01
N ASP A 86 23.65 -9.61 1.23
CA ASP A 86 23.47 -9.64 -0.23
C ASP A 86 22.25 -10.44 -0.69
N ARG A 87 21.49 -11.05 0.24
CA ARG A 87 20.34 -11.90 -0.09
C ARG A 87 19.04 -11.16 0.11
N VAL A 88 18.06 -11.44 -0.76
CA VAL A 88 16.67 -11.03 -0.57
C VAL A 88 15.89 -12.23 -0.04
N VAL A 89 15.19 -12.04 1.07
CA VAL A 89 14.41 -13.09 1.74
C VAL A 89 12.98 -12.64 1.95
N LEU A 90 12.03 -13.57 1.80
CA LEU A 90 10.63 -13.34 2.16
C LEU A 90 10.45 -13.56 3.65
N THR A 91 9.96 -12.54 4.35
CA THR A 91 9.72 -12.58 5.79
C THR A 91 8.25 -12.31 6.07
N TYR A 92 7.79 -12.72 7.26
CA TYR A 92 6.44 -12.42 7.75
C TYR A 92 6.54 -11.56 9.00
N THR A 93 5.54 -10.73 9.21
CA THR A 93 5.38 -9.96 10.45
C THR A 93 3.91 -9.96 10.87
N VAL A 94 3.66 -9.67 12.13
CA VAL A 94 2.34 -9.56 12.74
C VAL A 94 2.28 -8.27 13.52
N ALA A 95 1.28 -7.45 13.25
CA ALA A 95 1.04 -6.20 13.96
C ALA A 95 -0.44 -5.81 13.90
N ALA A 96 -0.84 -4.85 14.72
CA ALA A 96 -2.19 -4.29 14.69
C ALA A 96 -2.49 -3.64 13.33
N LEU A 97 -3.75 -3.74 12.88
CA LEU A 97 -4.22 -3.08 11.64
C LEU A 97 -3.87 -1.59 11.60
N SER A 98 -3.94 -0.90 12.74
CA SER A 98 -3.54 0.50 12.87
C SER A 98 -2.07 0.74 12.46
N HIS A 99 -1.18 -0.20 12.75
CA HIS A 99 0.22 -0.14 12.34
C HIS A 99 0.34 -0.35 10.82
N LEU A 100 -0.38 -1.31 10.23
CA LEU A 100 -0.35 -1.49 8.77
C LEU A 100 -0.87 -0.26 8.03
N LEU A 101 -1.93 0.37 8.51
CA LEU A 101 -2.47 1.61 7.93
C LEU A 101 -1.48 2.78 8.04
N HIS A 102 -0.76 2.87 9.17
CA HIS A 102 0.32 3.84 9.33
C HIS A 102 1.47 3.58 8.35
N GLU A 103 1.93 2.33 8.21
CA GLU A 103 2.95 1.96 7.23
C GLU A 103 2.51 2.29 5.80
N LEU A 104 1.23 2.04 5.47
CA LEU A 104 0.66 2.35 4.17
C LEU A 104 0.70 3.86 3.92
N GLN A 105 0.30 4.66 4.92
CA GLN A 105 0.33 6.11 4.87
C GLN A 105 1.75 6.65 4.64
N VAL A 106 2.74 6.09 5.34
CA VAL A 106 4.15 6.50 5.22
C VAL A 106 4.73 6.14 3.85
N GLN A 107 4.40 4.96 3.32
CA GLN A 107 4.95 4.48 2.05
C GLN A 107 4.24 5.08 0.83
N LEU A 108 2.98 5.52 0.98
CA LEU A 108 2.14 6.00 -0.11
C LEU A 108 2.78 7.15 -0.93
N PRO A 109 3.34 8.22 -0.35
CA PRO A 109 4.01 9.27 -1.13
C PRO A 109 5.13 8.75 -2.03
N ILE A 110 5.98 7.89 -1.46
CA ILE A 110 7.13 7.30 -2.17
C ILE A 110 6.64 6.35 -3.26
N PHE A 111 5.57 5.59 -2.97
CA PHE A 111 4.98 4.65 -3.91
C PHE A 111 4.35 5.38 -5.11
N LYS A 112 3.60 6.47 -4.88
CA LYS A 112 3.02 7.27 -5.97
C LYS A 112 4.07 7.82 -6.92
N GLN A 113 5.17 8.36 -6.38
CA GLN A 113 6.29 8.86 -7.19
C GLN A 113 6.95 7.73 -7.99
N HIS A 114 7.18 6.59 -7.36
CA HIS A 114 7.77 5.43 -8.03
C HIS A 114 6.86 4.81 -9.10
N PHE A 115 5.54 4.91 -8.94
CA PHE A 115 4.58 4.41 -9.92
C PHE A 115 4.63 5.19 -11.24
N ILE A 116 4.91 6.50 -11.20
CA ILE A 116 5.09 7.33 -12.40
C ILE A 116 6.47 7.14 -13.01
N VAL A 117 7.52 7.14 -12.18
CA VAL A 117 8.91 7.02 -12.64
C VAL A 117 9.24 5.54 -12.82
N LYS A 118 8.90 5.00 -14.00
CA LYS A 118 9.19 3.60 -14.40
C LYS A 118 10.68 3.34 -14.62
#